data_AF-A0A1S4C6D6-F1
#
_entry.id   AF-A0A1S4C6D6-F1
#
_cell.length_a   1.000
_cell.length_b   1.000
_cell.length_c   1.000
_cell.angle_alpha   90.00
_cell.angle_beta   90.00
_cell.angle_gamma   90.00
#
_symmetry.space_group_name_H-M   'P 1'
#
loop_
_entity.id
_entity.type
_entity.pdbx_description
1 polymer ?
#
loop_
_entity_poly.entity_id
_entity_poly.type
_entity_poly.pdbx_seq_one_letter_code
_entity_poly.pdbx_strand_id
1 'polypeptide(L)'
;MEAQEPNDKPISEEALRILEELRWKTLDFAALRQSCISFVENGKREATVSRWARAKTMASKVGKGLLKDEKAHTLYIKNWLEAIDPRHRYGLNLHRYYDVWYNSESSQPFFYWLDIGEGKEVNAEKCSRSDLQSQCITYLGPKEREAYEVALENGKLIYKKSGASVDTNVEGTQWIFVLSTSRTLYVGQKEKGNFHHSSFLAGGASLASGRLLVSHGELQ
;
A
#
# COMPACT_ATOMS: atom_id res chain seq x y z
N MET A 1 -5.38 33.96 -42.35
CA MET A 1 -5.82 32.89 -41.43
C MET A 1 -4.57 32.28 -40.86
N GLU A 2 -4.12 32.76 -39.70
CA GLU A 2 -3.06 32.10 -38.94
C GLU A 2 -3.67 30.88 -38.24
N ALA A 3 -3.13 29.70 -38.52
CA ALA A 3 -3.47 28.49 -37.80
C ALA A 3 -2.83 28.57 -36.41
N GLN A 4 -3.68 28.62 -35.38
CA GLN A 4 -3.26 28.63 -33.99
C GLN A 4 -2.87 27.21 -33.61
N GLU A 5 -1.58 26.97 -33.38
CA GLU A 5 -1.08 25.68 -32.88
C GLU A 5 -1.72 25.33 -31.53
N PRO A 6 -2.05 24.05 -31.28
CA PRO A 6 -2.63 23.64 -30.02
C PRO A 6 -1.62 23.84 -28.90
N ASN A 7 -2.02 24.65 -27.91
CA ASN A 7 -1.24 24.94 -26.72
C ASN A 7 -1.24 23.70 -25.80
N ASP A 8 -0.34 22.75 -26.06
CA ASP A 8 -0.06 21.62 -25.17
C ASP A 8 0.63 22.16 -23.90
N LYS A 9 -0.18 22.65 -22.96
CA LYS A 9 0.28 22.90 -21.59
C LYS A 9 0.75 21.57 -21.00
N PRO A 10 1.98 21.48 -20.46
CA PRO A 10 2.41 20.28 -19.78
C PRO A 10 1.44 19.95 -18.66
N ILE A 11 0.98 18.70 -18.62
CA ILE A 11 0.14 18.17 -17.54
C ILE A 11 0.88 18.46 -16.24
N SER A 12 0.26 19.23 -15.33
CA SER A 12 0.89 19.58 -14.06
C SER A 12 1.25 18.31 -13.29
N GLU A 13 2.33 18.33 -12.51
CA GLU A 13 2.70 17.18 -11.64
C GLU A 13 1.52 16.73 -10.77
N GLU A 14 0.65 17.65 -10.38
CA GLU A 14 -0.58 17.37 -9.65
C GLU A 14 -1.59 16.55 -10.48
N ALA A 15 -1.79 16.90 -11.75
CA ALA A 15 -2.66 16.12 -12.65
C ALA A 15 -2.08 14.72 -12.94
N LEU A 16 -0.77 14.58 -13.03
CA LEU A 16 -0.08 13.28 -13.11
C LEU A 16 -0.28 12.43 -11.83
N ARG A 17 -0.18 13.05 -10.64
CA ARG A 17 -0.45 12.38 -9.36
C ARG A 17 -1.91 11.91 -9.26
N ILE A 18 -2.86 12.75 -9.68
CA ILE A 18 -4.30 12.41 -9.68
C ILE A 18 -4.59 11.28 -10.68
N LEU A 19 -3.97 11.30 -11.87
CA LEU A 19 -4.13 10.25 -12.87
C LEU A 19 -3.55 8.91 -12.40
N GLU A 20 -2.36 8.93 -11.79
CA GLU A 20 -1.80 7.75 -11.13
C GLU A 20 -2.76 7.24 -10.06
N GLU A 21 -3.29 8.10 -9.18
CA GLU A 21 -4.23 7.72 -8.12
C GLU A 21 -5.51 7.08 -8.66
N LEU A 22 -6.14 7.67 -9.67
CA LEU A 22 -7.34 7.14 -10.30
C LEU A 22 -7.07 5.76 -10.93
N ARG A 23 -5.90 5.58 -11.53
CA ARG A 23 -5.44 4.29 -12.06
C ARG A 23 -5.26 3.26 -10.94
N TRP A 24 -4.66 3.62 -9.80
CA TRP A 24 -4.52 2.74 -8.63
C TRP A 24 -5.87 2.37 -8.00
N LYS A 25 -6.84 3.28 -7.97
CA LYS A 25 -8.16 3.04 -7.34
C LYS A 25 -9.12 2.24 -8.22
N THR A 26 -9.12 2.43 -9.54
CA THR A 26 -10.17 1.85 -10.42
C THR A 26 -9.70 0.65 -11.24
N LEU A 27 -8.56 0.75 -11.91
CA LEU A 27 -8.07 -0.30 -12.81
C LEU A 27 -7.53 -1.50 -12.05
N ASP A 28 -6.84 -1.26 -10.94
CA ASP A 28 -6.31 -2.32 -10.10
C ASP A 28 -7.39 -3.07 -9.33
N PHE A 29 -8.46 -2.40 -8.87
CA PHE A 29 -9.55 -3.10 -8.18
C PHE A 29 -10.33 -4.02 -9.14
N ALA A 30 -10.67 -3.54 -10.33
CA ALA A 30 -11.39 -4.32 -11.33
C ALA A 30 -10.53 -5.47 -11.91
N ALA A 31 -9.26 -5.21 -12.26
CA ALA A 31 -8.35 -6.24 -12.78
C ALA A 31 -8.03 -7.30 -11.73
N LEU A 32 -7.91 -6.91 -10.46
CA LEU A 32 -7.60 -7.81 -9.36
C LEU A 32 -8.80 -8.65 -8.96
N ARG A 33 -10.00 -8.05 -8.90
CA ARG A 33 -11.26 -8.79 -8.77
C ARG A 33 -11.41 -9.79 -9.90
N GLN A 34 -11.14 -9.40 -11.15
CA GLN A 34 -11.14 -10.33 -12.28
C GLN A 34 -10.08 -11.42 -12.11
N SER A 35 -8.83 -11.08 -11.73
CA SER A 35 -7.70 -12.04 -11.66
C SER A 35 -7.69 -12.99 -10.45
N CYS A 36 -8.38 -12.60 -9.37
CA CYS A 36 -8.58 -13.41 -8.16
C CYS A 36 -9.86 -14.27 -8.26
N ILE A 37 -10.84 -13.86 -9.06
CA ILE A 37 -12.13 -14.57 -9.23
C ILE A 37 -12.17 -15.41 -10.52
N SER A 38 -11.32 -15.16 -11.51
CA SER A 38 -11.29 -15.88 -12.80
C SER A 38 -10.77 -17.32 -12.73
N PHE A 39 -10.60 -17.92 -11.55
CA PHE A 39 -10.33 -19.35 -11.45
C PHE A 39 -11.48 -20.19 -12.02
N VAL A 40 -12.71 -19.67 -12.04
CA VAL A 40 -13.90 -20.41 -12.48
C VAL A 40 -14.69 -19.63 -13.53
N GLU A 41 -14.23 -19.71 -14.78
CA GLU A 41 -15.15 -19.84 -15.91
C GLU A 41 -14.98 -21.26 -16.47
N ASN A 42 -15.98 -22.12 -16.22
CA ASN A 42 -16.14 -23.47 -16.80
C ASN A 42 -15.13 -24.58 -16.43
N GLY A 43 -14.50 -24.55 -15.25
CA GLY A 43 -13.64 -25.66 -14.80
C GLY A 43 -12.38 -25.88 -15.64
N LYS A 44 -12.04 -24.93 -16.51
CA LYS A 44 -10.79 -24.94 -17.29
C LYS A 44 -9.70 -24.22 -16.50
N ARG A 45 -8.52 -24.85 -16.42
CA ARG A 45 -7.31 -24.20 -15.88
C ARG A 45 -7.06 -22.89 -16.63
N GLU A 46 -6.74 -21.85 -15.87
CA GLU A 46 -6.36 -20.55 -16.42
C GLU A 46 -5.20 -20.70 -17.43
N ALA A 47 -5.32 -20.02 -18.58
CA ALA A 47 -4.30 -20.05 -19.62
C ALA A 47 -2.95 -19.51 -19.10
N THR A 48 -1.84 -20.09 -19.58
CA THR A 48 -0.48 -19.69 -19.19
C THR A 48 -0.24 -18.18 -19.37
N VAL A 49 -0.76 -17.59 -20.45
CA VAL A 49 -0.65 -16.16 -20.74
C VAL A 49 -1.32 -15.32 -19.64
N SER A 50 -2.53 -15.69 -19.20
CA SER A 50 -3.25 -14.99 -18.12
C SER A 50 -2.52 -15.09 -16.78
N ARG A 51 -1.95 -16.27 -16.48
CA ARG A 51 -1.12 -16.45 -15.26
C ARG A 51 0.09 -15.53 -15.24
N TRP A 52 0.81 -15.41 -16.36
CA TRP A 52 1.95 -14.50 -16.49
C TRP A 52 1.53 -13.04 -16.43
N ALA A 53 0.42 -12.67 -17.07
CA ALA A 53 -0.12 -11.32 -16.99
C ALA A 53 -0.44 -10.93 -15.54
N ARG A 54 -1.10 -11.83 -14.78
CA ARG A 54 -1.37 -11.61 -13.36
C ARG A 54 -0.09 -11.48 -12.54
N ALA A 55 0.88 -12.36 -12.74
CA ALA A 55 2.16 -12.29 -12.04
C ALA A 55 2.87 -10.94 -12.30
N LYS A 56 2.86 -10.46 -13.54
CA LYS A 56 3.39 -9.14 -13.92
C LYS A 56 2.66 -8.01 -13.21
N THR A 57 1.33 -8.06 -13.14
CA THR A 57 0.53 -7.08 -12.39
C THR A 57 0.91 -7.07 -10.90
N MET A 58 0.96 -8.23 -10.25
CA MET A 58 1.34 -8.30 -8.82
C MET A 58 2.76 -7.76 -8.57
N ALA A 59 3.73 -8.14 -9.41
CA ALA A 59 5.09 -7.63 -9.33
C ALA A 59 5.15 -6.10 -9.47
N SER A 60 4.33 -5.52 -10.36
CA SER A 60 4.27 -4.06 -10.53
C SER A 60 3.75 -3.32 -9.30
N LYS A 61 2.87 -3.94 -8.49
CA LYS A 61 2.37 -3.36 -7.23
C LYS A 61 3.44 -3.34 -6.16
N VAL A 62 4.12 -4.47 -5.96
CA VAL A 62 5.19 -4.62 -4.97
C VAL A 62 6.40 -3.76 -5.32
N GLY A 63 6.73 -3.64 -6.61
CA GLY A 63 7.84 -2.83 -7.11
C GLY A 63 7.50 -1.36 -7.35
N LYS A 64 6.31 -0.89 -6.95
CA LYS A 64 5.84 0.49 -7.22
C LYS A 64 6.85 1.51 -6.69
N GLY A 65 7.39 2.34 -7.60
CA GLY A 65 8.32 3.42 -7.24
C GLY A 65 9.78 2.99 -7.03
N LEU A 66 10.11 1.70 -7.18
CA LEU A 66 11.47 1.19 -6.99
C LEU A 66 12.48 1.76 -8.02
N LEU A 67 12.03 2.00 -9.25
CA LEU A 67 12.88 2.55 -10.32
C LEU A 67 13.17 4.06 -10.17
N LYS A 68 12.55 4.74 -9.20
CA LYS A 68 12.72 6.19 -9.04
C LYS A 68 14.01 6.56 -8.32
N ASP A 69 14.59 5.66 -7.52
CA ASP A 69 15.85 5.88 -6.80
C ASP A 69 16.51 4.53 -6.50
N GLU A 70 17.82 4.40 -6.72
CA GLU A 70 18.58 3.16 -6.50
C GLU A 70 18.60 2.71 -5.03
N LYS A 71 18.36 3.64 -4.10
CA LYS A 71 18.27 3.39 -2.65
C LYS A 71 16.84 3.11 -2.19
N ALA A 72 15.89 3.01 -3.11
CA ALA A 72 14.51 2.70 -2.76
C ALA A 72 14.40 1.25 -2.30
N HIS A 73 13.65 1.04 -1.22
CA HIS A 73 13.37 -0.28 -0.65
C HIS A 73 11.89 -0.59 -0.86
N THR A 74 11.59 -1.81 -1.32
CA THR A 74 10.22 -2.31 -1.36
C THR A 74 9.72 -2.63 0.05
N LEU A 75 8.41 -2.85 0.18
CA LEU A 75 7.83 -3.43 1.38
C LEU A 75 8.57 -4.71 1.80
N TYR A 76 8.63 -4.92 3.12
CA TYR A 76 9.10 -6.18 3.67
C TYR A 76 8.29 -7.35 3.10
N ILE A 77 8.94 -8.48 2.79
CA ILE A 77 8.34 -9.59 2.03
C ILE A 77 7.02 -10.11 2.63
N LYS A 78 6.90 -10.12 3.95
CA LYS A 78 5.66 -10.56 4.64
C LYS A 78 4.46 -9.62 4.41
N ASN A 79 4.70 -8.39 3.98
CA ASN A 79 3.67 -7.40 3.67
C ASN A 79 3.36 -7.32 2.18
N TRP A 80 3.98 -8.14 1.32
CA TRP A 80 3.65 -8.14 -0.11
C TRP A 80 2.20 -8.54 -0.36
N LEU A 81 1.68 -9.50 0.42
CA LEU A 81 0.28 -9.92 0.35
C LEU A 81 -0.68 -8.75 0.62
N GLU A 82 -0.34 -7.83 1.53
CA GLU A 82 -1.14 -6.63 1.82
C GLU A 82 -1.20 -5.69 0.60
N ALA A 83 -0.08 -5.49 -0.09
CA ALA A 83 -0.01 -4.60 -1.25
C ALA A 83 -0.78 -5.15 -2.46
N ILE A 84 -0.84 -6.47 -2.61
CA ILE A 84 -1.54 -7.13 -3.71
C ILE A 84 -2.98 -7.53 -3.39
N ASP A 85 -3.38 -7.52 -2.12
CA ASP A 85 -4.77 -7.77 -1.70
C ASP A 85 -5.65 -6.55 -2.02
N PRO A 86 -6.76 -6.69 -2.77
CA PRO A 86 -7.65 -5.56 -3.07
C PRO A 86 -8.19 -4.85 -1.82
N ARG A 87 -8.29 -5.61 -0.71
CA ARG A 87 -8.83 -5.14 0.56
C ARG A 87 -7.75 -4.57 1.48
N HIS A 88 -6.47 -4.73 1.11
CA HIS A 88 -5.31 -4.36 1.92
C HIS A 88 -5.38 -4.92 3.35
N ARG A 89 -5.88 -6.16 3.53
CA ARG A 89 -5.90 -6.80 4.85
C ARG A 89 -4.50 -6.84 5.43
N TYR A 90 -4.40 -6.69 6.74
CA TYR A 90 -3.12 -6.54 7.42
C TYR A 90 -2.16 -7.68 7.09
N GLY A 91 -0.98 -7.36 6.55
CA GLY A 91 -0.07 -8.35 5.97
C GLY A 91 0.32 -9.48 6.91
N LEU A 92 0.54 -9.18 8.20
CA LEU A 92 0.83 -10.20 9.21
C LEU A 92 -0.33 -11.19 9.39
N ASN A 93 -1.58 -10.73 9.31
CA ASN A 93 -2.74 -11.61 9.40
C ASN A 93 -2.86 -12.44 8.13
N LEU A 94 -2.72 -11.83 6.94
CA LEU A 94 -2.74 -12.53 5.65
C LEU A 94 -1.70 -13.66 5.61
N HIS A 95 -0.49 -13.41 6.12
CA HIS A 95 0.57 -14.41 6.11
C HIS A 95 0.21 -15.66 6.92
N ARG A 96 -0.53 -15.54 8.03
CA ARG A 96 -0.98 -16.71 8.80
C ARG A 96 -1.90 -17.60 8.00
N TYR A 97 -2.78 -17.00 7.20
CA TYR A 97 -3.66 -17.75 6.30
C TYR A 97 -2.89 -18.31 5.11
N TYR A 98 -1.88 -17.58 4.63
CA TYR A 98 -0.98 -18.07 3.59
C TYR A 98 -0.25 -19.33 4.06
N ASP A 99 0.22 -19.38 5.30
CA ASP A 99 0.87 -20.57 5.86
C ASP A 99 -0.10 -21.76 5.89
N VAL A 100 -1.37 -21.56 6.24
CA VAL A 100 -2.39 -22.64 6.19
C VAL A 100 -2.64 -23.10 4.76
N TRP A 101 -2.82 -22.17 3.82
CA TRP A 101 -3.00 -22.48 2.40
C TRP A 101 -1.81 -23.23 1.81
N TYR A 102 -0.59 -22.77 2.09
CA TYR A 102 0.65 -23.34 1.58
C TYR A 102 0.88 -24.78 2.07
N ASN A 103 0.46 -25.09 3.29
CA ASN A 103 0.54 -26.44 3.86
C ASN A 103 -0.72 -27.29 3.57
N SER A 104 -1.70 -26.77 2.83
CA SER A 104 -2.88 -27.52 2.41
C SER A 104 -2.63 -28.26 1.09
N GLU A 105 -3.48 -29.23 0.77
CA GLU A 105 -3.48 -29.91 -0.54
C GLU A 105 -4.21 -29.09 -1.63
N SER A 106 -4.62 -27.85 -1.32
CA SER A 106 -5.41 -27.03 -2.24
C SER A 106 -4.60 -26.59 -3.45
N SER A 107 -5.19 -26.75 -4.63
CA SER A 107 -4.64 -26.19 -5.88
C SER A 107 -5.23 -24.81 -6.22
N GLN A 108 -6.10 -24.29 -5.37
CA GLN A 108 -6.77 -23.01 -5.56
C GLN A 108 -5.78 -21.86 -5.34
N PRO A 109 -5.84 -20.77 -6.13
CA PRO A 109 -5.05 -19.57 -5.86
C PRO A 109 -5.35 -19.00 -4.47
N PHE A 110 -4.34 -18.49 -3.76
CA PHE A 110 -4.46 -18.08 -2.36
C PHE A 110 -5.69 -17.22 -2.04
N PHE A 111 -5.92 -16.09 -2.75
CA PHE A 111 -7.07 -15.23 -2.46
C PHE A 111 -8.41 -15.88 -2.83
N TYR A 112 -8.45 -16.74 -3.85
CA TYR A 112 -9.64 -17.51 -4.19
C TYR A 112 -9.96 -18.51 -3.06
N TRP A 113 -8.96 -19.30 -2.67
CA TRP A 113 -9.04 -20.23 -1.54
C TRP A 113 -9.52 -19.51 -0.28
N LEU A 114 -8.94 -18.34 -0.02
CA LEU A 114 -9.20 -17.55 1.16
C LEU A 114 -10.63 -17.01 1.17
N ASP A 115 -11.13 -16.42 0.08
CA ASP A 115 -12.38 -15.64 0.09
C ASP A 115 -13.62 -16.39 -0.40
N ILE A 116 -13.45 -17.41 -1.25
CA ILE A 116 -14.55 -18.09 -1.97
C ILE A 116 -14.47 -19.61 -1.82
N GLY A 117 -13.25 -20.15 -1.85
CA GLY A 117 -12.97 -21.57 -1.99
C GLY A 117 -12.93 -22.33 -0.67
N GLU A 118 -12.03 -23.31 -0.61
CA GLU A 118 -11.94 -24.27 0.49
C GLU A 118 -11.57 -23.62 1.83
N GLY A 119 -10.81 -22.53 1.80
CA GLY A 119 -10.34 -21.81 2.98
C GLY A 119 -11.32 -20.79 3.56
N LYS A 120 -12.51 -20.62 2.96
CA LYS A 120 -13.41 -19.51 3.31
C LYS A 120 -13.89 -19.51 4.77
N GLU A 121 -14.02 -20.70 5.37
CA GLU A 121 -14.45 -20.91 6.77
C GLU A 121 -13.27 -21.23 7.71
N VAL A 122 -12.04 -21.26 7.19
CA VAL A 122 -10.85 -21.55 8.00
C VAL A 122 -10.55 -20.37 8.93
N ASN A 123 -10.12 -20.68 10.15
CA ASN A 123 -9.51 -19.71 11.07
C ASN A 123 -8.03 -20.07 11.25
N ALA A 124 -7.14 -19.09 11.08
CA ALA A 124 -5.71 -19.30 11.29
C ALA A 124 -5.35 -19.15 12.78
N GLU A 125 -4.25 -19.80 13.20
CA GLU A 125 -3.76 -19.69 14.57
C GLU A 125 -3.54 -18.21 14.95
N LYS A 126 -4.07 -17.77 16.10
CA LYS A 126 -3.96 -16.38 16.60
C LYS A 126 -4.59 -15.30 15.70
N CYS A 127 -5.42 -15.67 14.73
CA CYS A 127 -6.13 -14.72 13.87
C CYS A 127 -7.45 -15.31 13.36
N SER A 128 -8.54 -14.95 14.01
CA SER A 128 -9.87 -15.34 13.53
C SER A 128 -10.18 -14.70 12.18
N ARG A 129 -11.20 -15.23 11.51
CA ARG A 129 -11.70 -14.69 10.26
C ARG A 129 -12.19 -13.25 10.43
N SER A 130 -12.83 -12.97 11.56
CA SER A 130 -13.29 -11.63 11.93
C SER A 130 -12.12 -10.66 12.10
N ASP A 131 -11.03 -11.09 12.74
CA ASP A 131 -9.82 -10.27 12.91
C ASP A 131 -9.16 -9.96 11.56
N LEU A 132 -9.08 -10.96 10.66
CA LEU A 132 -8.55 -10.78 9.32
C LEU A 132 -9.37 -9.76 8.52
N GLN A 133 -10.69 -9.82 8.62
CA GLN A 133 -11.59 -8.97 7.84
C GLN A 133 -11.70 -7.55 8.39
N SER A 134 -11.56 -7.37 9.71
CA SER A 134 -11.64 -6.07 10.37
C SER A 134 -10.34 -5.26 10.29
N GLN A 135 -9.18 -5.93 10.23
CA GLN A 135 -7.88 -5.26 10.17
C GLN A 135 -7.42 -5.08 8.71
N CYS A 136 -7.72 -3.91 8.16
CA CYS A 136 -7.33 -3.50 6.81
C CYS A 136 -6.53 -2.21 6.86
N ILE A 137 -5.43 -2.17 6.10
CA ILE A 137 -4.53 -1.03 6.08
C ILE A 137 -5.08 0.06 5.16
N THR A 138 -5.22 1.26 5.73
CA THR A 138 -5.60 2.45 4.98
C THR A 138 -4.44 2.90 4.11
N TYR A 139 -4.60 2.82 2.80
CA TYR A 139 -3.64 3.33 1.81
C TYR A 139 -4.03 4.75 1.41
N LEU A 140 -3.13 5.71 1.68
CA LEU A 140 -3.39 7.11 1.43
C LEU A 140 -3.18 7.51 -0.03
N GLY A 141 -4.15 8.22 -0.60
CA GLY A 141 -4.00 8.97 -1.84
C GLY A 141 -3.15 10.24 -1.66
N PRO A 142 -2.60 10.82 -2.74
CA PRO A 142 -1.87 12.10 -2.72
C PRO A 142 -2.49 13.18 -1.83
N LYS A 143 -3.80 13.44 -1.95
CA LYS A 143 -4.50 14.46 -1.15
C LYS A 143 -4.59 14.11 0.33
N GLU A 144 -4.83 12.85 0.66
CA GLU A 144 -4.94 12.38 2.04
C GLU A 144 -3.58 12.45 2.75
N ARG A 145 -2.48 12.22 2.02
CA ARG A 145 -1.11 12.28 2.54
C ARG A 145 -0.67 13.69 2.93
N GLU A 146 -1.24 14.74 2.35
CA GLU A 146 -0.86 16.13 2.66
C GLU A 146 -0.98 16.44 4.16
N ALA A 147 -1.93 15.80 4.85
CA ALA A 147 -2.10 15.94 6.30
C ALA A 147 -0.90 15.43 7.11
N TYR A 148 -0.07 14.57 6.53
CA TYR A 148 1.07 13.92 7.17
C TYR A 148 2.42 14.45 6.67
N GLU A 149 2.44 15.35 5.69
CA GLU A 149 3.68 15.90 5.14
C GLU A 149 4.38 16.78 6.16
N VAL A 150 5.67 16.53 6.34
CA VAL A 150 6.53 17.27 7.27
C VAL A 150 7.67 17.93 6.50
N ALA A 151 7.95 19.19 6.83
CA ALA A 151 9.11 19.93 6.39
C ALA A 151 10.07 20.18 7.55
N LEU A 152 11.35 20.36 7.24
CA LEU A 152 12.35 20.82 8.20
C LEU A 152 12.46 22.35 8.06
N GLU A 153 11.96 23.07 9.05
CA GLU A 153 11.97 24.54 9.09
C GLU A 153 12.72 24.99 10.34
N ASN A 154 13.80 25.76 10.16
CA ASN A 154 14.65 26.26 11.25
C ASN A 154 15.13 25.14 12.21
N GLY A 155 15.43 23.95 11.66
CA GLY A 155 15.86 22.79 12.43
C GLY A 155 14.72 22.02 13.12
N LYS A 156 13.46 22.41 12.93
CA LYS A 156 12.28 21.78 13.52
C LYS A 156 11.43 21.08 12.47
N LEU A 157 10.87 19.94 12.83
CA LEU A 157 9.90 19.19 12.04
C LEU A 157 8.52 19.85 12.18
N ILE A 158 8.00 20.39 11.08
CA ILE A 158 6.72 21.10 11.01
C ILE A 158 5.79 20.40 10.01
N TYR A 159 4.53 20.17 10.40
CA TYR A 159 3.49 19.69 9.48
C TYR A 159 3.16 20.77 8.46
N LYS A 160 3.38 20.51 7.17
CA LYS A 160 3.20 21.51 6.10
C LYS A 160 1.78 22.07 6.02
N LYS A 161 0.77 21.24 6.28
CA LYS A 161 -0.65 21.63 6.16
C LYS A 161 -1.13 22.48 7.33
N SER A 162 -0.75 22.14 8.56
CA SER A 162 -1.23 22.83 9.77
C SER A 162 -0.26 23.90 10.27
N GLY A 163 1.00 23.87 9.87
CA GLY A 163 2.07 24.70 10.44
C GLY A 163 2.46 24.31 11.87
N ALA A 164 1.89 23.23 12.42
CA ALA A 164 2.16 22.80 13.77
C ALA A 164 3.48 22.03 13.85
N SER A 165 4.25 22.25 14.92
CA SER A 165 5.40 21.40 15.23
C SER A 165 4.97 19.95 15.44
N VAL A 166 5.75 19.02 14.90
CA VAL A 166 5.56 17.60 15.16
C VAL A 166 5.87 17.32 16.63
N ASP A 167 4.94 16.69 17.32
CA ASP A 167 5.14 16.22 18.69
C ASP A 167 4.59 14.80 18.81
N THR A 168 5.43 13.89 19.28
CA THR A 168 5.11 12.47 19.39
C THR A 168 5.09 11.97 20.83
N ASN A 169 5.21 12.88 21.81
CA ASN A 169 5.27 12.54 23.24
C ASN A 169 3.89 12.24 23.82
N VAL A 170 3.15 11.35 23.17
CA VAL A 170 1.83 10.90 23.63
C VAL A 170 1.97 9.48 24.18
N GLU A 171 1.71 9.31 25.47
CA GLU A 171 1.83 8.04 26.17
C GLU A 171 0.98 6.95 25.50
N GLY A 172 1.52 5.74 25.40
CA GLY A 172 0.85 4.59 24.80
C GLY A 172 0.76 4.61 23.27
N THR A 173 1.29 5.64 22.60
CA THR A 173 1.28 5.74 21.14
C THR A 173 2.61 5.32 20.52
N GLN A 174 2.57 4.89 19.25
CA GLN A 174 3.77 4.63 18.45
C GLN A 174 3.73 5.54 17.25
N TRP A 175 4.78 6.32 17.02
CA TRP A 175 4.88 7.19 15.85
C TRP A 175 5.87 6.63 14.84
N ILE A 176 5.55 6.82 13.58
CA ILE A 176 6.30 6.28 12.45
C ILE A 176 6.53 7.37 11.41
N PHE A 177 7.63 7.21 10.67
CA PHE A 177 7.94 8.05 9.54
C PHE A 177 8.20 7.23 8.28
N VAL A 178 7.96 7.85 7.12
CA VAL A 178 8.36 7.35 5.80
C VAL A 178 8.95 8.50 5.00
N LEU A 179 10.14 8.27 4.44
CA LEU A 179 10.76 9.15 3.45
C LEU A 179 10.51 8.57 2.06
N SER A 180 9.76 9.27 1.22
CA SER A 180 9.44 8.84 -0.14
C SER A 180 10.65 8.92 -1.07
N THR A 181 10.56 8.28 -2.24
CA THR A 181 11.56 8.41 -3.32
C THR A 181 11.66 9.82 -3.90
N SER A 182 10.64 10.66 -3.68
CA SER A 182 10.68 12.09 -3.99
C SER A 182 11.20 12.94 -2.83
N ARG A 183 11.80 12.32 -1.79
CA ARG A 183 12.36 12.98 -0.59
C ARG A 183 11.31 13.75 0.23
N THR A 184 10.05 13.37 0.13
CA THR A 184 8.98 13.89 1.00
C THR A 184 8.92 13.07 2.27
N LEU A 185 9.01 13.73 3.42
CA LEU A 185 8.88 13.11 4.73
C LEU A 185 7.42 13.11 5.17
N TYR A 186 6.93 11.93 5.56
CA TYR A 186 5.62 11.76 6.16
C TYR A 186 5.78 11.25 7.59
N VAL A 187 5.01 11.80 8.53
CA VAL A 187 5.01 11.39 9.94
C VAL A 187 3.58 11.22 10.42
N GLY A 188 3.30 10.13 11.12
CA GLY A 188 1.99 9.86 11.67
C GLY A 188 2.00 8.81 12.77
N GLN A 189 0.92 8.77 13.53
CA GLN A 189 0.70 7.76 14.54
C GLN A 189 0.39 6.41 13.86
N LYS A 190 1.05 5.36 14.33
CA LYS A 190 0.80 3.99 13.93
C LYS A 190 -0.43 3.45 14.65
N GLU A 191 -1.31 2.80 13.89
CA GLU A 191 -2.46 2.08 14.41
C GLU A 191 -2.33 0.61 13.99
N LYS A 192 -2.07 -0.28 14.96
CA LYS A 192 -1.83 -1.69 14.65
C LYS A 192 -3.04 -2.30 13.92
N GLY A 193 -2.79 -2.82 12.73
CA GLY A 193 -3.82 -3.45 11.90
C GLY A 193 -4.61 -2.49 11.00
N ASN A 194 -4.41 -1.17 11.11
CA ASN A 194 -5.15 -0.17 10.32
C ASN A 194 -4.24 0.87 9.64
N PHE A 195 -3.14 1.29 10.28
CA PHE A 195 -2.25 2.31 9.75
C PHE A 195 -0.78 2.03 10.10
N HIS A 196 0.08 1.88 9.09
CA HIS A 196 1.52 1.68 9.28
C HIS A 196 2.33 2.24 8.10
N HIS A 197 3.62 1.92 7.99
CA HIS A 197 4.51 2.53 7.01
C HIS A 197 3.99 2.44 5.56
N SER A 198 3.39 1.31 5.18
CA SER A 198 2.84 1.12 3.83
C SER A 198 1.69 2.09 3.51
N SER A 199 0.98 2.58 4.53
CA SER A 199 -0.15 3.50 4.38
C SER A 199 0.24 4.77 3.65
N PHE A 200 1.39 5.36 3.98
CA PHE A 200 1.81 6.64 3.40
C PHE A 200 2.01 6.59 1.90
N LEU A 201 2.56 5.49 1.35
CA LEU A 201 2.89 5.39 -0.07
C LEU A 201 2.00 4.39 -0.82
N ALA A 202 0.90 3.96 -0.20
CA ALA A 202 0.01 2.93 -0.72
C ALA A 202 0.78 1.69 -1.18
N GLY A 203 1.64 1.18 -0.30
CA GLY A 203 2.55 0.06 -0.53
C GLY A 203 3.73 0.32 -1.47
N GLY A 204 3.92 1.56 -1.92
CA GLY A 204 5.07 1.96 -2.73
C GLY A 204 6.39 1.97 -1.97
N ALA A 205 7.49 1.95 -2.74
CA ALA A 205 8.85 1.96 -2.23
C ALA A 205 9.19 3.27 -1.50
N SER A 206 9.99 3.16 -0.45
CA SER A 206 10.49 4.27 0.35
C SER A 206 12.02 4.29 0.38
N LEU A 207 12.62 5.45 0.59
CA LEU A 207 14.07 5.57 0.83
C LEU A 207 14.41 5.13 2.25
N ALA A 208 13.56 5.51 3.20
CA ALA A 208 13.71 5.16 4.60
C ALA A 208 12.33 5.10 5.27
N SER A 209 12.25 4.32 6.34
CA SER A 209 11.07 4.26 7.19
C SER A 209 11.46 3.77 8.57
N GLY A 210 10.82 4.26 9.61
CA GLY A 210 11.18 3.88 10.97
C GLY A 210 10.20 4.40 12.01
N ARG A 211 10.62 4.32 13.27
CA ARG A 211 9.97 5.02 14.37
C ARG A 211 10.61 6.39 14.55
N LEU A 212 9.86 7.31 15.13
CA LEU A 212 10.31 8.67 15.36
C LEU A 212 9.92 9.09 16.78
N LEU A 213 10.83 9.79 17.46
CA LEU A 213 10.56 10.48 18.72
C LEU A 213 10.91 11.95 18.53
N VAL A 214 9.93 12.82 18.65
CA VAL A 214 10.02 14.27 18.45
C VAL A 214 9.29 14.98 19.57
N SER A 215 9.91 16.01 20.13
CA SER A 215 9.29 16.92 21.09
C SER A 215 9.38 18.33 20.54
N HIS A 216 8.25 19.04 20.44
CA HIS A 216 8.23 20.43 19.96
C HIS A 216 8.96 20.66 18.63
N GLY A 217 8.88 19.68 17.71
CA GLY A 217 9.56 19.68 16.42
C GLY A 217 11.01 19.21 16.44
N GLU A 218 11.61 18.95 17.59
CA GLU A 218 13.01 18.54 17.74
C GLU A 218 13.15 17.03 17.93
N LEU A 219 13.97 16.42 17.07
CA LEU A 219 14.28 14.99 17.14
C LEU A 219 15.03 14.67 18.44
N GLN A 220 14.64 13.58 19.11
CA GLN A 220 15.25 13.11 20.35
C GLN A 220 16.22 11.95 20.12
#